data_AF-A0A354MSD3-F1
#
_entry.id   AF-A0A354MSD3-F1
#
_cell.length_a   1.000
_cell.length_b   1.000
_cell.length_c   1.000
_cell.angle_alpha   90.00
_cell.angle_beta   90.00
_cell.angle_gamma   90.00
#
_symmetry.space_group_name_H-M   'P 1'
#
loop_
_entity.id
_entity.type
_entity.pdbx_description
1 polymer ?
#
loop_
_entity_poly.entity_id
_entity_poly.type
_entity_poly.pdbx_seq_one_letter_code
_entity_poly.pdbx_strand_id
1 'polypeptide(L)'
;MDYYLPMTVKLLNAYADMDAQPVQGENIQASKKEIEATLDTLNLAFEKLLDDLFRDSAMDVSSDISVLNTLLAQEGLTEDGLSQMKKQQTL
;
A
#
# COMPACT_ATOMS: atom_id res chain seq x y z
N MET A 1 1.06 5.13 12.59
CA MET A 1 -0.28 4.51 12.77
C MET A 1 -0.88 4.76 14.15
N ASP A 2 -0.09 5.27 15.10
CA ASP A 2 -0.38 5.28 16.54
C ASP A 2 -1.62 6.07 16.97
N TYR A 3 -2.12 6.98 16.13
CA TYR A 3 -3.34 7.75 16.41
C TYR A 3 -4.59 7.21 15.73
N TYR A 4 -4.45 6.58 14.55
CA TYR A 4 -5.59 6.13 13.76
C TYR A 4 -6.10 4.75 14.19
N LEU A 5 -5.20 3.80 14.49
CA LEU A 5 -5.61 2.46 14.93
C LEU A 5 -6.38 2.48 16.26
N PRO A 6 -5.93 3.19 17.33
CA PRO A 6 -6.73 3.27 18.55
C PRO A 6 -8.08 3.95 18.35
N MET A 7 -8.19 4.87 17.38
CA MET A 7 -9.46 5.51 17.05
C MET A 7 -10.41 4.55 16.33
N THR A 8 -9.92 3.75 15.38
CA THR A 8 -10.70 2.67 14.73
C THR A 8 -11.23 1.68 15.76
N VAL A 9 -10.42 1.27 16.73
CA VAL A 9 -10.85 0.37 17.81
C VAL A 9 -11.96 1.00 18.65
N LYS A 10 -11.86 2.30 18.98
CA LYS A 10 -12.92 3.01 19.71
C LYS A 10 -14.25 3.03 18.94
N LEU A 11 -14.20 3.26 17.63
CA LEU A 11 -15.39 3.26 16.77
C LEU A 11 -16.04 1.88 16.70
N LEU A 12 -15.24 0.82 16.53
CA LEU A 12 -15.72 -0.56 16.53
C LEU A 12 -16.37 -0.95 17.85
N ASN A 13 -15.76 -0.59 18.98
CA ASN A 13 -16.33 -0.85 20.30
C ASN A 13 -17.66 -0.08 20.48
N ALA A 14 -17.70 1.20 20.11
CA ALA A 14 -18.93 1.98 20.19
C ALA A 14 -20.06 1.39 19.33
N TYR A 15 -19.74 0.89 18.13
CA TYR A 15 -20.69 0.18 17.29
C TYR A 15 -21.21 -1.09 17.96
N ALA A 16 -20.32 -1.91 18.53
CA ALA A 16 -20.69 -3.14 19.22
C ALA A 16 -21.57 -2.87 20.44
N ASP A 17 -21.24 -1.85 21.25
CA ASP A 17 -22.02 -1.43 22.41
C ASP A 17 -23.43 -0.94 22.01
N MET A 18 -23.53 -0.25 20.87
CA MET A 18 -24.79 0.19 20.27
C MET A 18 -25.62 -0.99 19.73
N ASP A 19 -24.98 -1.96 19.08
CA ASP A 19 -25.63 -3.16 18.55
C ASP A 19 -26.18 -4.06 19.66
N ALA A 20 -25.47 -4.14 20.79
CA ALA A 20 -25.88 -4.91 21.95
C ALA A 20 -27.08 -4.31 22.71
N GLN A 21 -27.52 -3.08 22.38
CA GLN A 21 -28.67 -2.47 23.05
C GLN A 21 -29.97 -3.23 22.71
N PRO A 22 -30.81 -3.55 23.71
CA PRO A 22 -32.04 -4.31 23.50
C PRO A 22 -33.10 -3.55 22.70
N VAL A 23 -33.02 -2.22 22.67
CA VAL A 23 -33.91 -1.35 21.90
C VAL A 23 -33.09 -0.56 20.90
N GLN A 24 -33.38 -0.74 19.62
CA GLN A 24 -32.68 -0.10 18.52
C GLN A 24 -33.44 1.16 18.07
N GLY A 25 -33.34 2.24 18.86
CA GLY A 25 -33.94 3.53 18.53
C GLY A 25 -33.28 4.22 17.33
N GLU A 26 -33.93 5.25 16.77
CA GLU A 26 -33.45 5.95 15.56
C GLU A 26 -32.04 6.52 15.72
N ASN A 27 -31.70 7.07 16.88
CA ASN A 27 -30.36 7.59 17.16
C ASN A 27 -29.27 6.50 17.11
N ILE A 28 -29.57 5.31 17.66
CA ILE A 28 -28.63 4.17 17.63
C ILE A 28 -28.39 3.74 16.20
N GLN A 29 -29.47 3.61 15.41
CA GLN A 29 -29.35 3.21 14.00
C GLN A 29 -28.60 4.25 13.17
N ALA A 30 -28.84 5.55 13.41
CA ALA A 30 -28.16 6.63 12.71
C ALA A 30 -26.65 6.64 13.05
N SER A 31 -26.30 6.60 14.34
CA SER A 31 -24.89 6.57 14.76
C SER A 31 -24.14 5.33 14.27
N LYS A 32 -24.80 4.15 14.26
CA LYS A 32 -24.20 2.94 13.68
C LYS A 32 -23.85 3.12 12.20
N LYS A 33 -24.75 3.71 11.41
CA LYS A 33 -24.50 4.00 9.98
C LYS A 33 -23.36 5.02 9.78
N GLU A 34 -23.28 6.03 10.63
CA GLU A 34 -22.17 7.00 10.58
C GLU A 34 -20.83 6.34 10.90
N ILE A 35 -20.80 5.43 11.89
CA ILE A 35 -19.61 4.64 12.21
C ILE A 35 -19.22 3.75 11.02
N GLU A 36 -20.17 3.02 10.42
CA GLU A 36 -19.93 2.19 9.23
C GLU A 36 -19.30 3.00 8.08
N ALA A 37 -19.90 4.12 7.70
CA ALA A 37 -19.37 4.98 6.64
C ALA A 37 -17.98 5.54 6.96
N THR A 38 -17.71 5.82 8.24
CA THR A 38 -16.38 6.26 8.70
C THR A 38 -15.37 5.12 8.60
N LEU A 39 -15.74 3.90 8.96
CA LEU A 39 -14.89 2.71 8.87
C LEU A 39 -14.55 2.38 7.41
N ASP A 40 -15.50 2.52 6.48
CA ASP A 40 -15.25 2.38 5.04
C ASP A 40 -14.22 3.39 4.54
N THR A 41 -14.35 4.65 4.97
CA THR A 41 -13.39 5.71 4.65
C THR A 41 -12.01 5.41 5.21
N LEU A 42 -11.94 4.91 6.45
CA LEU A 42 -10.68 4.51 7.09
C LEU A 42 -10.02 3.33 6.37
N ASN A 43 -10.81 2.37 5.89
CA ASN A 43 -10.27 1.23 5.15
C ASN A 43 -9.56 1.68 3.87
N LEU A 44 -10.19 2.55 3.07
CA LEU A 44 -9.58 3.12 1.87
C LEU A 44 -8.31 3.93 2.19
N ALA A 45 -8.33 4.70 3.29
CA ALA A 45 -7.17 5.45 3.72
C ALA A 45 -6.00 4.55 4.13
N PHE A 46 -6.27 3.41 4.78
CA PHE A 46 -5.24 2.45 5.16
C PHE A 46 -4.68 1.68 3.97
N GLU A 47 -5.50 1.32 2.98
CA GLU A 47 -5.03 0.75 1.71
C GLU A 47 -4.05 1.71 1.02
N LYS A 48 -4.42 2.99 0.89
CA LYS A 48 -3.54 4.00 0.30
C LYS A 48 -2.24 4.19 1.08
N LEU A 49 -2.32 4.21 2.42
CA LEU A 49 -1.14 4.35 3.25
C LEU A 49 -0.19 3.15 3.10
N LEU A 50 -0.74 1.94 2.94
CA LEU A 50 0.03 0.73 2.69
C LEU A 50 0.71 0.78 1.32
N ASP A 51 -0.03 1.20 0.28
CA ASP A 51 0.52 1.38 -1.07
C ASP A 51 1.65 2.41 -1.07
N ASP A 52 1.46 3.55 -0.42
CA ASP A 52 2.47 4.60 -0.33
C ASP A 52 3.71 4.13 0.46
N LEU A 53 3.53 3.33 1.52
CA LEU A 53 4.63 2.74 2.29
C LEU A 53 5.52 1.83 1.43
N PHE A 54 4.94 1.05 0.53
CA PHE A 54 5.69 0.14 -0.35
C PHE A 54 6.17 0.82 -1.64
N ARG A 55 5.56 1.92 -2.05
CA ARG A 55 5.94 2.64 -3.28
C ARG A 55 7.39 3.12 -3.22
N ASP A 56 7.79 3.77 -2.15
CA ASP A 56 9.15 4.31 -2.03
C ASP A 56 10.19 3.19 -2.07
N SER A 57 9.96 2.10 -1.34
CA SER A 57 10.84 0.92 -1.37
C SER A 57 10.88 0.26 -2.75
N ALA A 58 9.75 0.18 -3.45
CA ALA A 58 9.71 -0.35 -4.81
C ALA A 58 10.48 0.54 -5.80
N MET A 59 10.41 1.87 -5.64
CA MET A 59 11.16 2.82 -6.46
C MET A 59 12.68 2.68 -6.23
N ASP A 60 13.12 2.57 -4.98
CA ASP A 60 14.52 2.35 -4.64
C ASP A 60 15.05 1.05 -5.26
N VAL A 61 14.32 -0.06 -5.08
CA VAL A 61 14.68 -1.36 -5.67
C VAL A 61 14.73 -1.29 -7.20
N SER A 62 13.78 -0.60 -7.84
CA SER A 62 13.77 -0.44 -9.30
C SER A 62 14.98 0.35 -9.83
N SER A 63 15.44 1.34 -9.07
CA SER A 63 16.61 2.14 -9.39
C SER A 63 17.88 1.29 -9.27
N ASP A 64 18.01 0.51 -8.20
CA ASP A 64 19.12 -0.41 -7.99
C ASP A 64 19.19 -1.49 -9.09
N ILE A 65 18.05 -2.07 -9.47
CA ILE A 65 17.96 -3.01 -10.59
C ILE A 65 18.42 -2.37 -11.90
N SER A 66 18.05 -1.11 -12.15
CA SER A 66 18.42 -0.41 -13.39
C SER A 66 19.93 -0.14 -13.46
N VAL A 67 20.53 0.24 -12.33
CA VAL A 67 21.98 0.40 -12.22
C VAL A 67 22.68 -0.95 -12.44
N LEU A 68 22.22 -2.01 -11.77
CA LEU A 68 22.78 -3.35 -11.93
C LEU A 68 22.71 -3.84 -13.38
N ASN A 69 21.55 -3.68 -14.04
CA ASN A 69 21.39 -4.03 -15.45
C ASN A 69 22.32 -3.25 -16.36
N THR A 70 22.54 -1.96 -16.07
CA THR A 70 23.48 -1.12 -16.83
C THR A 70 24.92 -1.62 -16.68
N LEU A 71 25.34 -1.94 -15.46
CA LEU A 71 26.69 -2.47 -15.19
C LEU A 71 26.89 -3.83 -15.89
N LEU A 72 25.93 -4.75 -15.75
CA LEU A 72 25.98 -6.05 -16.42
C LEU A 72 26.02 -5.91 -17.95
N ALA A 73 25.30 -4.94 -18.52
CA ALA A 73 25.33 -4.69 -19.96
C ALA A 73 26.69 -4.17 -20.42
N GLN A 74 27.33 -3.29 -19.65
CA GLN A 74 28.69 -2.79 -19.93
C GLN A 74 29.73 -3.91 -19.85
N GLU A 75 29.55 -4.86 -18.93
CA GLU A 75 30.39 -6.06 -18.81
C GLU A 75 30.07 -7.12 -19.86
N GLY A 76 29.04 -6.91 -20.69
CA GLY A 76 28.62 -7.87 -21.71
C GLY A 76 27.96 -9.12 -21.13
N LEU A 77 27.37 -9.02 -19.94
CA LEU A 77 26.72 -10.12 -19.23
C LEU A 77 25.18 -10.11 -19.38
N THR A 78 24.62 -9.15 -20.11
CA THR A 78 23.21 -9.13 -20.54
C THR A 78 23.07 -9.44 -22.03
N GLU A 79 21.88 -9.87 -22.49
CA GLU A 79 21.62 -10.11 -23.92
C GLU A 79 21.93 -8.89 -24.80
N ASP A 80 21.57 -7.70 -24.32
CA ASP A 80 21.87 -6.43 -25.00
C ASP A 80 23.38 -6.14 -25.04
N GLY A 81 24.09 -6.35 -23.92
CA GLY A 81 25.54 -6.19 -23.83
C GLY A 81 26.30 -7.18 -24.72
N LEU A 82 25.91 -8.46 -24.70
CA LEU A 82 26.45 -9.52 -25.55
C LEU A 82 26.27 -9.21 -27.04
N SER A 83 25.13 -8.65 -27.41
CA SER A 83 24.81 -8.27 -28.79
C SER A 83 25.67 -7.08 -29.27
N GLN A 84 25.97 -6.12 -28.40
CA GLN A 84 26.85 -4.99 -28.72
C GLN A 84 28.33 -5.39 -28.82
N MET A 85 28.82 -6.24 -27.91
CA MET A 85 30.20 -6.75 -27.98
C MET A 85 30.45 -7.56 -29.26
N LYS A 86 29.50 -8.42 -29.65
CA LYS A 86 29.60 -9.18 -30.91
C LYS A 86 29.66 -8.27 -32.15
N LYS A 87 28.93 -7.14 -32.15
CA LYS A 87 28.98 -6.17 -33.25
C LYS A 87 30.32 -5.43 -33.32
N GLN A 88 30.96 -5.11 -32.19
CA GLN A 88 32.29 -4.46 -32.18
C GLN A 88 33.43 -5.38 -32.59
N GLN A 89 33.31 -6.70 -32.40
CA GLN A 89 34.32 -7.67 -32.82
C GLN A 89 34.24 -8.05 -34.31
N THR A 90 33.19 -7.61 -35.03
CA THR A 90 32.96 -7.93 -36.45
C THR A 90 33.24 -6.74 -37.39
N LEU A 91 33.82 -5.65 -36.86
CA LEU A 91 34.33 -4.47 -37.59
C LEU A 91 35.86 -4.43 -37.47
#